data_AF-A0A087UQR1-F1
#
_entry.id   AF-A0A087UQR1-F1
#
_cell.length_a   1.000
_cell.length_b   1.000
_cell.length_c   1.000
_cell.angle_alpha   90.00
_cell.angle_beta   90.00
_cell.angle_gamma   90.00
#
_symmetry.space_group_name_H-M   'P 1'
#
loop_
_entity.id
_entity.type
_entity.pdbx_description
1 polymer ?
#
loop_
_entity_poly.entity_id
_entity_poly.type
_entity_poly.pdbx_seq_one_letter_code
_entity_poly.pdbx_strand_id
1 'polypeptide(L)'
;MAFIDGITYIFSFSGLNICTFLNIVCSPKANVWCGLMHNRVIGPFFFTEKTVSLVVYLDMLENFIFPQLEELQPHVFLQQDGAPPHWGTIMHSSLNDHFIGRWIGRGGPIPWPPKSPDIMPLDVFLWRFVKDRRRVLNIDDLKARITTAIASVDADMLADT
;
A
#
# COMPACT_ATOMS: atom_id res chain seq x y z
N MET A 1 15.81 -4.25 -2.83
CA MET A 1 14.45 -4.76 -3.13
C MET A 1 14.53 -5.77 -4.28
N ALA A 2 13.68 -6.82 -4.35
CA ALA A 2 13.80 -7.86 -5.39
C ALA A 2 13.20 -7.38 -6.72
N PHE A 3 13.95 -6.57 -7.46
CA PHE A 3 13.65 -6.30 -8.86
C PHE A 3 14.13 -7.51 -9.68
N ILE A 4 13.19 -8.19 -10.32
CA ILE A 4 13.51 -9.23 -11.29
C ILE A 4 12.98 -8.71 -12.64
N ASP A 5 13.90 -8.45 -13.57
CA ASP A 5 13.69 -8.38 -15.02
C ASP A 5 12.75 -7.29 -15.59
N GLY A 6 12.77 -6.06 -15.04
CA GLY A 6 12.04 -4.92 -15.64
C GLY A 6 10.53 -4.95 -15.41
N ILE A 7 10.07 -5.78 -14.48
CA ILE A 7 8.68 -5.89 -14.04
C ILE A 7 8.41 -4.90 -12.90
N THR A 8 7.30 -4.17 -12.98
CA THR A 8 6.89 -3.27 -11.89
C THR A 8 6.03 -4.01 -10.86
N TYR A 9 6.52 -4.10 -9.63
CA TYR A 9 5.76 -4.61 -8.49
C TYR A 9 5.02 -3.47 -7.80
N ILE A 10 3.74 -3.65 -7.50
CA ILE A 10 2.99 -2.75 -6.62
C ILE A 10 2.84 -3.42 -5.27
N PHE A 11 3.45 -2.83 -4.26
CA PHE A 11 3.32 -3.25 -2.88
C PHE A 11 2.13 -2.54 -2.26
N SER A 12 1.13 -3.31 -1.85
CA SER A 12 -0.04 -2.81 -1.13
C SER A 12 0.16 -2.93 0.37
N PHE A 13 0.01 -1.82 1.09
CA PHE A 13 -0.19 -1.86 2.54
C PHE A 13 -1.64 -1.51 2.88
N SER A 14 -2.33 -2.38 3.63
CA SER A 14 -3.63 -2.06 4.22
C SER A 14 -3.53 -2.13 5.74
N GLY A 15 -3.94 -1.04 6.40
CA GLY A 15 -4.07 -1.02 7.85
C GLY A 15 -2.92 -0.35 8.62
N LEU A 16 -2.51 0.85 8.20
CA LEU A 16 -1.65 1.69 9.04
C LEU A 16 -2.52 2.29 10.15
N ASN A 17 -2.87 1.44 11.12
CA ASN A 17 -3.22 1.91 12.45
C ASN A 17 -1.95 2.51 13.05
N ILE A 18 -1.65 3.77 12.70
CA ILE A 18 -0.54 4.53 13.26
C ILE A 18 -0.78 4.67 14.76
N CYS A 19 -0.25 3.74 15.55
CA CYS A 19 -0.05 3.91 16.98
C CYS A 19 0.92 2.85 17.50
N THR A 20 2.18 3.26 17.76
CA THR A 20 3.04 2.93 18.92
C THR A 20 4.47 3.39 18.56
N PHE A 21 5.15 4.32 19.23
CA PHE A 21 5.44 4.43 20.65
C PHE A 21 5.44 5.90 21.15
N LEU A 22 4.40 6.26 21.88
CA LEU A 22 4.42 6.84 23.22
C LEU A 22 2.94 6.89 23.63
N ASN A 23 2.64 6.51 24.87
CA ASN A 23 1.30 6.60 25.45
C ASN A 23 0.73 8.03 25.29
N ILE A 24 -0.01 8.27 24.21
CA ILE A 24 -0.96 9.39 24.09
C ILE A 24 -2.26 8.76 23.62
N VAL A 25 -3.05 8.31 24.58
CA VAL A 25 -4.47 8.03 24.41
C VAL A 25 -5.07 9.30 23.76
N CYS A 26 -5.62 9.20 22.54
CA CYS A 26 -6.23 10.28 21.71
C CYS A 26 -5.44 10.85 20.49
N SER A 27 -4.50 10.13 19.88
CA SER A 27 -4.01 10.53 18.54
C SER A 27 -5.04 10.22 17.43
N PRO A 28 -5.25 11.10 16.43
CA PRO A 28 -6.04 10.80 15.25
C PRO A 28 -5.50 9.58 14.52
N LYS A 29 -6.38 8.69 14.06
CA LYS A 29 -6.03 7.50 13.27
C LYS A 29 -6.73 7.57 11.92
N ALA A 30 -6.01 7.26 10.85
CA ALA A 30 -6.56 7.13 9.51
C ALA A 30 -6.08 5.81 8.92
N ASN A 31 -7.00 5.06 8.31
CA ASN A 31 -6.64 3.92 7.47
C ASN A 31 -6.27 4.48 6.09
N VAL A 32 -5.08 4.14 5.62
CA VAL A 32 -4.55 4.60 4.33
C VAL A 32 -4.04 3.39 3.54
N TRP A 33 -4.26 3.42 2.24
CA TRP A 33 -3.62 2.54 1.26
C TRP A 33 -2.68 3.35 0.38
N CYS A 34 -1.53 2.78 0.08
CA CYS A 34 -0.58 3.30 -0.90
C CYS A 34 0.04 2.12 -1.66
N GLY A 35 0.32 2.35 -2.94
CA GLY A 35 1.02 1.43 -3.82
C GLY A 35 2.38 2.00 -4.18
N LEU A 36 3.44 1.22 -4.07
CA LEU A 36 4.77 1.67 -4.48
C LEU A 36 5.16 1.02 -5.82
N MET A 37 5.61 1.83 -6.78
CA MET A 37 6.27 1.38 -8.02
C MET A 37 7.73 1.85 -8.05
N HIS A 38 8.51 1.37 -9.02
CA HIS A 38 9.91 1.76 -9.16
C HIS A 38 10.14 3.25 -9.49
N ASN A 39 9.15 3.94 -10.06
CA ASN A 39 9.26 5.33 -10.51
C ASN A 39 8.22 6.27 -9.90
N ARG A 40 7.24 5.75 -9.15
CA ARG A 40 6.16 6.54 -8.57
C ARG A 40 5.48 5.84 -7.40
N VAL A 41 4.75 6.62 -6.61
CA VAL A 41 3.79 6.13 -5.64
C VAL A 41 2.37 6.29 -6.21
N ILE A 42 1.51 5.30 -5.99
CA ILE A 42 0.08 5.32 -6.30
C ILE A 42 -0.68 5.55 -4.98
N GLY A 43 -1.63 6.49 -5.00
CA GLY A 43 -2.34 6.95 -3.81
C GLY A 43 -1.73 8.25 -3.24
N PRO A 44 -2.01 8.59 -1.96
CA PRO A 44 -2.71 7.79 -0.96
C PRO A 44 -4.22 7.65 -1.22
N PHE A 45 -4.80 6.52 -0.83
CA PHE A 45 -6.25 6.35 -0.67
C PHE A 45 -6.61 6.29 0.80
N PHE A 46 -7.50 7.17 1.26
CA PHE A 46 -7.93 7.20 2.67
C PHE A 46 -9.28 6.52 2.83
N PHE A 47 -9.32 5.43 3.60
CA PHE A 47 -10.57 4.79 3.96
C PHE A 47 -11.36 5.65 4.96
N THR A 48 -12.68 5.63 4.83
CA THR A 48 -13.58 6.27 5.80
C THR A 48 -13.88 5.31 6.97
N GLU A 49 -13.77 4.01 6.70
CA GLU A 49 -14.05 2.91 7.58
C GLU A 49 -12.95 2.76 8.63
N LYS A 50 -13.36 2.55 9.88
CA LYS A 50 -12.42 2.24 10.98
C LYS A 50 -11.74 0.88 10.80
N THR A 51 -12.38 -0.04 10.11
CA THR A 51 -11.86 -1.38 9.84
C THR A 51 -12.06 -1.69 8.38
N VAL A 52 -10.96 -1.98 7.70
CA VAL A 52 -10.96 -2.33 6.29
C VAL A 52 -11.35 -3.81 6.18
N SER A 53 -12.59 -4.06 5.77
CA SER A 53 -13.06 -5.40 5.43
C SER A 53 -12.56 -5.82 4.05
N LEU A 54 -12.66 -7.12 3.72
CA LEU A 54 -12.32 -7.60 2.38
C LEU A 54 -13.13 -6.89 1.29
N VAL A 55 -14.42 -6.64 1.51
CA VAL A 55 -15.29 -6.00 0.52
C VAL A 55 -14.90 -4.54 0.31
N VAL A 56 -14.63 -3.81 1.39
CA VAL A 56 -14.17 -2.41 1.32
C VAL A 56 -12.81 -2.31 0.62
N TYR A 57 -11.94 -3.28 0.88
CA TYR A 57 -10.64 -3.33 0.24
C TYR A 57 -10.74 -3.68 -1.25
N LEU A 58 -11.59 -4.64 -1.62
CA LEU A 58 -11.85 -4.99 -3.01
C LEU A 58 -12.47 -3.83 -3.78
N ASP A 59 -13.43 -3.13 -3.20
CA ASP A 59 -14.05 -1.93 -3.79
C ASP A 59 -13.00 -0.86 -4.10
N MET A 60 -12.06 -0.63 -3.17
CA MET A 60 -10.93 0.27 -3.40
C MET A 60 -10.04 -0.22 -4.55
N LEU A 61 -9.74 -1.52 -4.64
CA LEU A 61 -8.96 -2.04 -5.76
C LEU A 61 -9.66 -1.83 -7.11
N GLU A 62 -10.93 -2.20 -7.20
CA GLU A 62 -11.70 -2.15 -8.45
C GLU A 62 -11.96 -0.72 -8.92
N ASN A 63 -12.31 0.18 -8.01
CA ASN A 63 -12.72 1.54 -8.36
C ASN A 63 -11.56 2.54 -8.37
N PHE A 64 -10.48 2.28 -7.64
CA PHE A 64 -9.36 3.21 -7.53
C PHE A 64 -8.08 2.65 -8.15
N ILE A 65 -7.70 1.40 -7.87
CA ILE A 65 -6.38 0.88 -8.27
C ILE A 65 -6.37 0.36 -9.69
N PHE A 66 -7.27 -0.56 -10.05
CA PHE A 66 -7.25 -1.19 -11.37
C PHE A 66 -7.29 -0.19 -12.53
N PRO A 67 -8.10 0.90 -12.49
CA PRO A 67 -8.06 1.93 -13.53
C PRO A 67 -6.70 2.62 -13.67
N GLN A 68 -5.99 2.87 -12.56
CA GLN A 68 -4.66 3.48 -12.58
C GLN A 68 -3.58 2.54 -13.12
N LEU A 69 -3.85 1.24 -13.14
CA LEU A 69 -2.92 0.20 -13.60
C LEU A 69 -3.20 -0.29 -15.00
N GLU A 70 -4.33 0.08 -15.60
CA GLU A 70 -4.74 -0.38 -16.92
C GLU A 70 -3.69 -0.02 -17.99
N GLU A 71 -3.15 1.19 -17.95
CA GLU A 71 -2.10 1.65 -18.88
C GLU A 71 -0.76 0.91 -18.72
N LEU A 72 -0.55 0.25 -17.58
CA LEU A 72 0.68 -0.50 -17.29
C LEU A 72 0.56 -1.99 -17.63
N GLN A 73 -0.65 -2.46 -17.96
CA GLN A 73 -0.87 -3.84 -18.34
C GLN A 73 -0.19 -4.15 -19.69
N PRO A 74 0.39 -5.36 -19.87
CA PRO A 74 0.49 -6.47 -18.92
C PRO A 74 1.79 -6.48 -18.10
N HIS A 75 2.55 -5.39 -18.08
CA HIS A 75 3.91 -5.34 -17.53
C HIS A 75 3.98 -5.08 -16.01
N VAL A 76 2.82 -4.93 -15.37
CA VAL A 76 2.69 -4.73 -13.92
C VAL A 76 2.31 -6.04 -13.20
N PHE A 77 2.91 -6.26 -12.04
CA PHE A 77 2.58 -7.34 -11.12
C PHE A 77 2.09 -6.74 -9.81
N LEU A 78 0.94 -7.23 -9.32
CA LEU A 78 0.39 -6.77 -8.06
C LEU A 78 0.87 -7.65 -6.91
N GLN A 79 1.41 -7.05 -5.86
CA GLN A 79 1.95 -7.76 -4.71
C GLN A 79 1.22 -7.32 -3.42
N GLN A 80 0.55 -8.27 -2.78
CA GLN A 80 -0.21 -8.05 -1.54
C GLN A 80 0.37 -8.90 -0.41
N ASP A 81 0.39 -8.35 0.80
CA ASP A 81 0.76 -9.10 2.00
C ASP A 81 -0.35 -10.11 2.39
N GLY A 82 -0.08 -10.91 3.43
CA GLY A 82 -1.01 -11.89 3.95
C GLY A 82 -2.12 -11.34 4.87
N ALA A 83 -2.39 -10.03 4.89
CA ALA A 83 -3.39 -9.45 5.78
C ALA A 83 -4.79 -10.03 5.54
N PRO A 84 -5.64 -10.15 6.58
CA PRO A 84 -6.95 -10.78 6.46
C PRO A 84 -7.84 -10.24 5.32
N PRO A 85 -7.89 -8.93 5.01
CA PRO A 85 -8.71 -8.40 3.91
C PRO A 85 -8.21 -8.79 2.51
N HIS A 86 -6.94 -9.17 2.37
CA HIS A 86 -6.35 -9.57 1.09
C HIS A 86 -6.66 -11.03 0.75
N TRP A 87 -7.28 -11.77 1.68
CA TRP A 87 -7.55 -13.19 1.53
C TRP A 87 -9.04 -13.49 1.44
N GLY A 88 -9.48 -13.97 0.28
CA GLY A 88 -10.82 -14.49 0.09
C GLY A 88 -11.12 -14.80 -1.37
N THR A 89 -12.12 -15.66 -1.59
CA THR A 89 -12.44 -16.18 -2.93
C THR A 89 -12.75 -15.07 -3.92
N ILE A 90 -13.52 -14.05 -3.51
CA ILE A 90 -13.89 -12.93 -4.40
C ILE A 90 -12.69 -12.03 -4.73
N MET A 91 -11.77 -11.84 -3.78
CA MET A 91 -10.52 -11.12 -4.02
C MET A 91 -9.67 -11.87 -5.05
N HIS A 92 -9.47 -13.18 -4.85
CA HIS A 92 -8.67 -14.00 -5.76
C HIS A 92 -9.29 -14.06 -7.17
N SER A 93 -10.62 -14.13 -7.27
CA SER A 93 -11.32 -14.07 -8.56
C SER A 93 -11.02 -12.76 -9.28
N SER A 94 -11.24 -11.63 -8.60
CA SER A 94 -11.01 -10.31 -9.19
C SER A 94 -9.53 -10.10 -9.59
N LEU A 95 -8.59 -10.55 -8.77
CA LEU A 95 -7.16 -10.53 -9.11
C LEU A 95 -6.81 -11.43 -10.30
N ASN A 96 -7.43 -12.60 -10.41
CA ASN A 96 -7.22 -13.48 -11.56
C ASN A 96 -7.80 -12.89 -12.85
N ASP A 97 -8.91 -12.15 -12.77
CA ASP A 97 -9.52 -11.52 -13.93
C ASP A 97 -8.67 -10.34 -14.45
N HIS A 98 -8.10 -9.53 -13.56
CA HIS A 98 -7.33 -8.33 -13.92
C HIS A 98 -5.82 -8.58 -14.10
N PHE A 99 -5.26 -9.55 -13.38
CA PHE A 99 -3.81 -9.86 -13.35
C PHE A 99 -3.57 -11.36 -13.55
N ILE A 100 -4.11 -11.93 -14.64
CA ILE A 100 -3.95 -13.35 -15.00
C ILE A 100 -2.46 -13.77 -14.88
N GLY A 101 -2.15 -14.61 -13.90
CA GLY A 101 -0.80 -15.12 -13.65
C GLY A 101 0.22 -14.08 -13.15
N ARG A 102 -0.20 -12.86 -12.82
CA ARG A 102 0.68 -11.71 -12.55
C ARG A 102 0.40 -11.03 -11.20
N TRP A 103 0.01 -11.81 -10.19
CA TRP A 103 -0.09 -11.30 -8.83
C TRP A 103 0.59 -12.24 -7.82
N ILE A 104 1.21 -11.62 -6.81
CA ILE A 104 1.94 -12.27 -5.73
C ILE A 104 1.14 -12.10 -4.46
N GLY A 105 0.84 -13.22 -3.81
CA GLY A 105 0.10 -13.19 -2.56
C GLY A 105 -0.19 -14.59 -2.03
N ARG A 106 -0.79 -14.65 -0.84
CA ARG A 106 -1.15 -15.91 -0.22
C ARG A 106 -2.21 -16.65 -1.04
N GLY A 107 -1.85 -17.79 -1.63
CA GLY A 107 -2.77 -18.60 -2.44
C GLY A 107 -2.96 -18.07 -3.87
N GLY A 108 -2.09 -17.17 -4.32
CA GLY A 108 -2.04 -16.71 -5.71
C GLY A 108 -1.18 -17.58 -6.62
N PRO A 109 -1.12 -17.25 -7.92
CA PRO A 109 -0.33 -17.97 -8.92
C PRO A 109 1.17 -17.89 -8.62
N ILE A 110 1.62 -16.81 -7.96
CA ILE A 110 2.99 -16.61 -7.52
C ILE A 110 3.00 -16.56 -5.99
N PRO A 111 3.62 -17.55 -5.31
CA PRO A 111 3.64 -17.57 -3.85
C PRO A 111 4.55 -16.46 -3.32
N TRP A 112 4.12 -15.85 -2.22
CA TRP A 112 4.97 -14.90 -1.48
C TRP A 112 6.22 -15.62 -0.91
N PRO A 113 7.44 -15.07 -1.05
CA PRO A 113 8.64 -15.73 -0.54
C PRO A 113 8.64 -15.81 1.00
N PRO A 114 9.01 -16.96 1.59
CA PRO A 114 9.13 -17.08 3.03
C PRO A 114 10.27 -16.17 3.55
N LYS A 115 9.99 -15.38 4.59
CA LYS A 115 10.94 -14.46 5.27
C LYS A 115 11.36 -13.22 4.48
N SER A 116 10.58 -12.75 3.51
CA SER A 116 10.77 -11.39 2.99
C SER A 116 10.54 -10.37 4.11
N PRO A 117 11.50 -9.50 4.44
CA PRO A 117 11.30 -8.48 5.46
C PRO A 117 10.22 -7.50 4.99
N ASP A 118 9.22 -7.26 5.85
CA ASP A 118 8.11 -6.32 5.64
C ASP A 118 8.54 -4.84 5.65
N ILE A 119 9.84 -4.56 5.51
CA ILE A 119 10.38 -3.20 5.60
C ILE A 119 10.44 -2.63 4.19
N MET A 120 9.35 -2.00 3.77
CA MET A 120 9.28 -1.29 2.50
C MET A 120 9.89 0.12 2.61
N PRO A 121 10.58 0.64 1.57
CA PRO A 121 10.94 2.05 1.43
C PRO A 121 9.84 3.02 1.90
N LEU A 122 8.61 2.80 1.44
CA LEU A 122 7.47 3.65 1.78
C LEU A 122 7.18 3.65 3.28
N ASP A 123 7.28 2.51 3.97
CA ASP A 123 7.11 2.45 5.42
C ASP A 123 8.22 3.20 6.13
N VAL A 124 9.46 3.10 5.66
CA VAL A 124 10.59 3.89 6.19
C VAL A 124 10.35 5.39 5.97
N PHE A 125 9.91 5.81 4.78
CA PHE A 125 9.62 7.21 4.45
C PHE A 125 8.44 7.78 5.24
N LEU A 126 7.29 7.10 5.22
CA LEU A 126 6.11 7.48 6.01
C LEU A 126 6.46 7.56 7.49
N TRP A 127 7.24 6.61 8.01
CA TRP A 127 7.66 6.61 9.41
C TRP A 127 8.60 7.76 9.75
N ARG A 128 9.48 8.20 8.84
CA ARG A 128 10.32 9.40 9.04
C ARG A 128 9.49 10.67 9.16
N PHE A 129 8.43 10.81 8.36
CA PHE A 129 7.53 11.97 8.44
C PHE A 129 6.58 11.92 9.64
N VAL A 130 6.04 10.75 9.98
CA VAL A 130 5.21 10.57 11.19
C VAL A 130 6.05 10.78 12.46
N LYS A 131 7.34 10.47 12.42
CA LYS A 131 8.29 10.74 13.52
C LYS A 131 8.74 12.20 13.61
N ASP A 132 8.45 13.05 12.63
CA ASP A 132 8.73 14.48 12.76
C ASP A 132 7.87 15.04 13.90
N ARG A 133 8.54 15.52 14.96
CA ARG A 133 8.04 15.58 16.35
C ARG A 133 6.92 16.60 16.60
N ARG A 134 6.31 17.14 15.54
CA ARG A 134 5.20 18.09 15.62
C ARG A 134 3.90 17.33 15.87
N ARG A 135 3.23 17.64 16.97
CA ARG A 135 1.92 17.08 17.32
C ARG A 135 0.96 17.21 16.13
N VAL A 136 0.34 16.08 15.76
CA VAL A 136 -0.77 16.04 14.79
C VAL A 136 -1.99 16.62 15.50
N LEU A 137 -2.62 17.64 14.90
CA LEU A 137 -3.72 18.37 15.54
C LEU A 137 -5.05 17.64 15.42
N ASN A 138 -5.33 17.08 14.24
CA ASN A 138 -6.56 16.38 13.90
C ASN A 138 -6.32 15.41 12.72
N ILE A 139 -7.38 14.71 12.28
CA ILE A 139 -7.26 13.72 11.19
C ILE A 139 -6.95 14.38 9.84
N ASP A 140 -7.40 15.60 9.59
CA ASP A 140 -7.16 16.31 8.34
C ASP A 140 -5.70 16.75 8.23
N ASP A 141 -5.11 17.25 9.32
CA ASP A 141 -3.67 17.51 9.45
C ASP A 141 -2.86 16.23 9.22
N LEU A 142 -3.31 15.09 9.76
CA LEU A 142 -2.67 13.80 9.51
C LEU A 142 -2.70 13.42 8.02
N LYS A 143 -3.88 13.49 7.39
CA LYS A 143 -4.05 13.17 5.97
C LYS A 143 -3.22 14.10 5.08
N ALA A 144 -3.25 15.40 5.35
CA ALA A 144 -2.47 16.39 4.62
C ALA A 144 -0.97 16.11 4.70
N ARG A 145 -0.45 15.79 5.90
CA ARG A 145 0.96 15.42 6.07
C ARG A 145 1.34 14.16 5.33
N ILE A 146 0.49 13.13 5.35
CA ILE A 146 0.72 11.89 4.59
C ILE A 146 0.76 12.20 3.08
N THR A 147 -0.21 12.98 2.57
CA THR A 147 -0.23 13.39 1.16
C THR A 147 1.00 14.19 0.77
N THR A 148 1.43 15.16 1.58
CA THR A 148 2.66 15.94 1.33
C THR A 148 3.90 15.06 1.34
N ALA A 149 4.00 14.11 2.28
CA ALA A 149 5.11 13.19 2.35
C ALA A 149 5.20 12.32 1.09
N ILE A 150 4.08 11.73 0.65
CA ILE A 150 4.02 10.92 -0.56
C ILE A 150 4.35 11.76 -1.80
N ALA A 151 3.84 12.99 -1.90
CA ALA A 151 4.13 13.89 -3.00
C ALA A 151 5.59 14.35 -3.06
N SER A 152 6.33 14.27 -1.95
CA SER A 152 7.76 14.57 -1.90
C SER A 152 8.67 13.41 -2.32
N VAL A 153 8.10 12.22 -2.55
CA VAL A 153 8.86 11.05 -3.04
C VAL A 153 9.11 11.23 -4.53
N ASP A 154 10.37 11.48 -4.90
CA ASP A 154 10.80 11.53 -6.29
C ASP A 154 11.33 10.16 -6.76
N ALA A 155 11.58 10.04 -8.07
CA ALA A 155 12.05 8.80 -8.68
C ALA A 155 13.48 8.42 -8.26
N ASP A 156 14.32 9.39 -7.91
CA ASP A 156 15.70 9.15 -7.49
C ASP A 156 15.72 8.49 -6.10
N MET A 157 14.84 8.94 -5.20
CA MET A 157 14.61 8.32 -3.90
C MET A 157 14.08 6.88 -4.00
N LEU A 158 13.38 6.56 -5.08
CA LEU A 158 12.86 5.21 -5.36
C LEU A 158 13.88 4.31 -6.04
N ALA A 159 14.81 4.87 -6.81
CA ALA A 159 15.87 4.13 -7.49
C ALA A 159 16.91 3.54 -6.51
N ASP A 160 17.09 4.16 -5.34
CA ASP A 160 18.07 3.79 -4.33
C ASP A 160 17.59 2.72 -3.31
N THR A 161 16.44 2.06 -3.52
CA THR A 161 15.87 1.06 -2.57
C THR A 161 15.73 -0.36 -3.12
#